data_AF-A0A7S1UNT1-F1
#
_entry.id   AF-A0A7S1UNT1-F1
#
_cell.length_a   1.000
_cell.length_b   1.000
_cell.length_c   1.000
_cell.angle_alpha   90.00
_cell.angle_beta   90.00
_cell.angle_gamma   90.00
#
_symmetry.space_group_name_H-M   'P 1'
#
loop_
_entity.id
_entity.type
_entity.pdbx_description
1 polymer ?
#
loop_
_entity_poly.entity_id
_entity_poly.type
_entity_poly.pdbx_seq_one_letter_code
_entity_poly.pdbx_strand_id
1 'polypeptide(L)'
;TRPSRRRPTSDRSNNHLALSTMVGGNIRLAAATFSLLVVRSQAFKIAPFKKAEHLKPVLDLSMRAWAPVFDKMKDELDPALYRAFYPAGWEVAQRAAVQATLESDGVHGFVCVATPSPSSPSNHQVAGFTALQLHAEDQMGEIYMIATDPDFQRTGVR
;
A
#
# COMPACT_ATOMS: atom_id res chain seq x y z
N THR A 1 -13.53 67.82 5.67
CA THR A 1 -12.08 67.73 5.33
C THR A 1 -11.73 66.27 5.05
N ARG A 2 -11.44 65.93 3.78
CA ARG A 2 -10.80 64.65 3.34
C ARG A 2 -9.26 64.78 3.55
N PRO A 3 -8.41 63.74 3.37
CA PRO A 3 -8.65 62.30 3.13
C PRO A 3 -7.67 61.29 3.82
N SER A 4 -7.89 59.99 3.52
CA SER A 4 -6.88 58.94 3.22
C SER A 4 -6.26 58.16 4.41
N ARG A 5 -6.27 56.81 4.46
CA ARG A 5 -5.74 55.86 3.44
C ARG A 5 -6.29 54.42 3.69
N ARG A 6 -7.18 53.91 2.82
CA ARG A 6 -7.08 52.73 1.92
C ARG A 6 -6.62 51.38 2.49
N ARG A 7 -7.53 50.39 2.47
CA ARG A 7 -7.24 48.95 2.21
C ARG A 7 -6.72 48.74 0.79
N PRO A 8 -6.07 47.61 0.52
CA PRO A 8 -6.45 46.81 -0.64
C PRO A 8 -6.73 45.34 -0.31
N THR A 9 -7.72 44.83 -1.05
CA THR A 9 -8.12 43.44 -1.25
C THR A 9 -7.46 42.89 -2.52
N SER A 10 -7.39 41.55 -2.61
CA SER A 10 -7.05 40.71 -3.78
C SER A 10 -5.59 40.82 -4.27
N ASP A 11 -4.93 39.75 -4.71
CA ASP A 11 -5.33 39.05 -5.92
C ASP A 11 -4.74 37.65 -6.07
N ARG A 12 -5.53 36.77 -6.69
CA ARG A 12 -5.09 35.56 -7.36
C ARG A 12 -4.24 35.98 -8.56
N SER A 13 -2.97 35.62 -8.60
CA SER A 13 -2.20 35.54 -9.84
C SER A 13 -1.74 34.08 -9.96
N ASN A 14 -2.49 33.18 -10.62
CA ASN A 14 -2.60 33.10 -12.08
C ASN A 14 -1.26 33.40 -12.76
N ASN A 15 -0.40 32.37 -12.75
CA ASN A 15 0.70 32.25 -13.70
C ASN A 15 0.10 32.15 -15.10
N HIS A 16 0.06 33.27 -15.82
CA HIS A 16 -0.07 33.29 -17.26
C HIS A 16 1.05 34.14 -17.86
N LEU A 17 1.58 33.60 -18.95
CA LEU A 17 2.76 33.99 -19.71
C LEU A 17 2.82 35.46 -20.17
N ALA A 18 4.09 35.85 -20.37
CA ALA A 18 4.64 36.73 -21.41
C ALA A 18 4.60 38.26 -21.20
N LEU A 19 5.78 38.87 -21.19
CA LEU A 19 6.39 39.44 -22.41
C LEU A 19 7.85 39.81 -22.16
N SER A 20 8.73 39.42 -23.09
CA SER A 20 10.13 39.85 -23.13
C SER A 20 10.24 41.36 -23.35
N THR A 21 11.16 42.00 -22.64
CA THR A 21 11.83 43.22 -23.12
C THR A 21 13.33 42.93 -23.12
N MET A 22 13.95 42.94 -24.31
CA MET A 22 15.40 42.86 -24.48
C MET A 22 16.02 44.16 -23.96
N VAL A 23 16.95 44.07 -23.01
CA VAL A 23 18.06 45.02 -22.84
C VAL A 23 19.32 44.20 -22.64
N GLY A 24 20.36 44.53 -23.42
CA GLY A 24 21.53 43.70 -23.66
C GLY A 24 22.33 43.27 -22.43
N GLY A 25 22.99 42.13 -22.60
CA GLY A 25 23.94 41.58 -21.63
C GLY A 25 23.94 40.06 -21.71
N ASN A 26 24.99 39.50 -22.30
CA ASN A 26 25.31 38.07 -22.45
C ASN A 26 24.61 37.15 -21.44
N ILE A 27 23.48 36.56 -21.83
CA ILE A 27 22.82 35.51 -21.06
C ILE A 27 23.68 34.25 -21.23
N ARG A 28 24.45 33.92 -20.18
CA ARG A 28 24.94 32.54 -20.02
C ARG A 28 23.71 31.65 -19.90
N LEU A 29 23.62 30.66 -20.79
CA LEU A 29 22.58 29.63 -20.78
C LEU A 29 22.68 28.88 -19.44
N ALA A 30 21.89 29.28 -18.44
CA ALA A 30 21.65 28.42 -17.29
C ALA A 30 20.86 27.23 -17.83
N ALA A 31 21.52 26.08 -17.95
CA ALA A 31 20.85 24.82 -18.19
C ALA A 31 19.88 24.61 -17.02
N ALA A 32 18.61 24.89 -17.23
CA ALA A 32 17.57 24.50 -16.31
C ALA A 32 17.53 22.98 -16.33
N THR A 33 18.10 22.37 -15.30
CA THR A 33 18.04 20.93 -15.08
C THR A 33 16.56 20.57 -14.90
N PHE A 34 15.92 20.14 -15.98
CA PHE A 34 14.59 19.55 -15.91
C PHE A 34 14.78 18.20 -15.23
N SER A 35 14.60 18.16 -13.90
CA SER A 35 14.53 16.90 -13.17
C SER A 35 13.33 16.15 -13.70
N LEU A 36 13.58 15.26 -14.66
CA LEU A 36 12.65 14.22 -15.06
C LEU A 36 12.38 13.42 -13.79
N LEU A 37 11.20 13.59 -13.19
CA LEU A 37 10.73 12.73 -12.11
C LEU A 37 10.55 11.34 -12.73
N VAL A 38 11.63 10.55 -12.76
CA VAL A 38 11.56 9.15 -13.14
C VAL A 38 10.79 8.46 -12.02
N VAL A 39 9.47 8.32 -12.20
CA VAL A 39 8.66 7.42 -11.39
C VAL A 39 9.13 6.02 -11.74
N ARG A 40 10.10 5.50 -10.98
CA ARG A 40 10.49 4.09 -11.07
C ARG A 40 9.32 3.28 -10.51
N SER A 41 8.53 2.69 -11.41
CA SER A 41 7.50 1.72 -11.03
C SER A 41 8.20 0.55 -10.35
N GLN A 42 7.77 0.20 -9.14
CA GLN A 42 8.28 -0.98 -8.46
C GLN A 42 7.79 -2.23 -9.20
N ALA A 43 8.71 -3.15 -9.51
CA ALA A 43 8.35 -4.40 -10.17
C ALA A 43 7.92 -5.43 -9.13
N PHE A 44 6.92 -6.24 -9.48
CA PHE A 44 6.38 -7.31 -8.66
C PHE A 44 6.45 -8.65 -9.39
N LYS A 45 6.66 -9.73 -8.64
CA LYS A 45 6.63 -11.11 -9.15
C LYS A 45 5.70 -11.95 -8.30
N ILE A 46 4.75 -12.63 -8.94
CA ILE A 46 3.96 -13.67 -8.27
C ILE A 46 4.78 -14.97 -8.28
N ALA A 47 4.85 -15.65 -7.13
CA ALA A 47 5.52 -16.92 -6.97
C ALA A 47 4.70 -17.86 -6.07
N PRO A 48 4.84 -19.19 -6.24
CA PRO A 48 4.27 -20.14 -5.29
C PRO A 48 4.76 -19.87 -3.87
N PHE A 49 3.87 -20.03 -2.89
CA PHE A 49 4.22 -19.98 -1.48
C PHE A 49 5.21 -21.10 -1.14
N LYS A 50 6.20 -20.77 -0.33
CA LYS A 50 7.21 -21.69 0.18
C LYS A 50 7.38 -21.43 1.65
N LYS A 51 6.99 -22.39 2.49
CA LYS A 51 6.94 -22.21 3.94
C LYS A 51 8.24 -21.66 4.54
N ALA A 52 9.38 -22.24 4.18
CA ALA A 52 10.69 -21.84 4.71
C ALA A 52 11.08 -20.38 4.38
N GLU A 53 10.68 -19.89 3.21
CA GLU A 53 11.06 -18.55 2.71
C GLU A 53 10.00 -17.50 3.07
N HIS A 54 8.72 -17.87 3.02
CA HIS A 54 7.62 -16.90 2.95
C HIS A 54 6.71 -16.88 4.18
N LEU A 55 6.69 -17.93 5.03
CA LEU A 55 5.72 -17.99 6.14
C LEU A 55 5.86 -16.79 7.08
N LYS A 56 7.07 -16.53 7.57
CA LYS A 56 7.30 -15.41 8.50
C LYS A 56 6.93 -14.05 7.87
N PRO A 57 7.43 -13.68 6.67
CA PRO A 57 7.00 -12.44 6.00
C PRO A 57 5.49 -12.33 5.81
N VAL A 58 4.82 -13.43 5.44
CA VAL A 58 3.37 -13.45 5.23
C VAL A 58 2.60 -13.24 6.54
N LEU A 59 3.06 -13.85 7.65
CA LEU A 59 2.48 -13.62 8.98
C LEU A 59 2.66 -12.16 9.40
N ASP A 60 3.87 -11.61 9.29
CA ASP A 60 4.16 -10.22 9.67
C ASP A 60 3.36 -9.20 8.84
N LEU A 61 3.21 -9.46 7.54
CA LEU A 61 2.33 -8.71 6.65
C LEU A 61 0.86 -8.82 7.06
N SER A 62 0.39 -10.02 7.38
CA SER A 62 -1.03 -10.26 7.73
C SER A 62 -1.41 -9.50 8.98
N MET A 63 -0.51 -9.45 9.97
CA MET A 63 -0.72 -8.67 11.18
C MET A 63 -0.94 -7.19 10.88
N ARG A 64 -0.11 -6.60 10.03
CA ARG A 64 -0.23 -5.18 9.66
C ARG A 64 -1.44 -4.90 8.78
N ALA A 65 -1.74 -5.78 7.83
CA ALA A 65 -2.84 -5.62 6.90
C ALA A 65 -4.22 -5.73 7.58
N TRP A 66 -4.36 -6.61 8.58
CA TRP A 66 -5.63 -6.87 9.25
C TRP A 66 -5.86 -6.08 10.54
N ALA A 67 -4.82 -5.52 11.16
CA ALA A 67 -4.97 -4.70 12.37
C ALA A 67 -6.07 -3.63 12.27
N PRO A 68 -6.17 -2.82 11.18
CA PRO A 68 -7.20 -1.79 11.08
C PRO A 68 -8.62 -2.36 10.98
N VAL A 69 -8.76 -3.60 10.51
CA VAL A 69 -10.05 -4.30 10.44
C VAL A 69 -10.47 -4.74 11.84
N PHE A 70 -9.55 -5.34 12.61
CA PHE A 70 -9.83 -5.76 13.98
C PHE A 70 -10.09 -4.58 14.91
N ASP A 71 -9.38 -3.45 14.74
CA ASP A 71 -9.66 -2.22 15.46
C ASP A 71 -11.11 -1.76 15.23
N LYS A 72 -11.57 -1.75 13.97
CA LYS A 72 -12.96 -1.42 13.64
C LYS A 72 -13.96 -2.42 14.20
N MET A 73 -13.69 -3.72 14.07
CA MET A 73 -14.57 -4.76 14.60
C MET A 73 -14.72 -4.66 16.12
N LYS A 74 -13.65 -4.28 16.82
CA LYS A 74 -13.68 -4.07 18.27
C LYS A 74 -14.58 -2.90 18.67
N ASP A 75 -14.63 -1.85 17.85
CA ASP A 75 -15.49 -0.69 18.07
C ASP A 75 -16.96 -0.95 17.70
N GLU A 76 -17.21 -1.82 16.71
CA GLU A 76 -18.55 -2.11 16.17
C GLU A 76 -19.28 -3.26 16.89
N LEU A 77 -18.55 -4.22 17.46
CA LEU A 77 -19.13 -5.38 18.13
C LEU A 77 -19.37 -5.15 19.62
N ASP A 78 -20.35 -5.86 20.18
CA ASP A 78 -20.51 -5.94 21.63
C ASP A 78 -19.19 -6.42 22.29
N PRO A 79 -18.71 -5.75 23.35
CA PRO A 79 -17.42 -6.10 23.95
C PRO A 79 -17.35 -7.52 24.50
N ALA A 80 -18.45 -8.10 24.99
CA ALA A 80 -18.45 -9.49 25.47
C ALA A 80 -18.36 -10.46 24.29
N LEU A 81 -19.06 -10.16 23.19
CA LEU A 81 -18.97 -10.94 21.95
C LEU A 81 -17.58 -10.88 21.33
N TYR A 82 -16.96 -9.69 21.24
CA TYR A 82 -15.59 -9.56 20.71
C TYR A 82 -14.58 -10.38 21.52
N ARG A 83 -14.67 -10.34 22.86
CA ARG A 83 -13.83 -11.17 23.74
C ARG A 83 -14.11 -12.66 23.60
N ALA A 84 -15.35 -13.05 23.31
CA ALA A 84 -15.70 -14.44 23.06
C ALA A 84 -15.10 -14.97 21.75
N PHE A 85 -15.06 -14.15 20.69
CA PHE A 85 -14.39 -14.51 19.44
C PHE A 85 -12.86 -14.56 19.56
N TYR A 86 -12.28 -13.65 20.34
CA TYR A 86 -10.83 -13.49 20.46
C TYR A 86 -10.35 -13.56 21.92
N PRO A 87 -10.53 -14.71 22.60
CA PRO A 87 -10.25 -14.83 24.04
C PRO A 87 -8.76 -14.67 24.38
N ALA A 88 -7.87 -15.01 23.44
CA ALA A 88 -6.42 -14.83 23.55
C ALA A 88 -5.89 -13.62 22.75
N GLY A 89 -6.79 -12.74 22.27
CA GLY A 89 -6.46 -11.66 21.34
C GLY A 89 -6.60 -12.09 19.87
N TRP A 90 -6.94 -11.12 19.02
CA TRP A 90 -7.15 -11.38 17.59
C TRP A 90 -5.85 -11.74 16.89
N GLU A 91 -4.72 -11.28 17.42
CA GLU A 91 -3.40 -11.51 16.86
C GLU A 91 -3.00 -12.98 16.90
N VAL A 92 -3.41 -13.69 17.95
CA VAL A 92 -3.20 -15.14 18.09
C VAL A 92 -4.08 -15.87 17.09
N ALA A 93 -5.37 -15.50 17.02
CA ALA A 93 -6.33 -16.10 16.09
C ALA A 93 -5.91 -15.88 14.63
N GLN A 94 -5.50 -14.67 14.26
CA GLN A 94 -5.11 -14.32 12.90
C GLN A 94 -3.84 -15.05 12.46
N ARG A 95 -2.81 -15.12 13.32
CA ARG A 95 -1.60 -15.89 13.01
C ARG A 95 -1.91 -17.37 12.79
N ALA A 96 -2.70 -17.95 13.69
CA ALA A 96 -3.12 -19.34 13.60
C ALA A 96 -3.92 -19.60 12.30
N ALA A 97 -4.87 -18.72 11.97
CA ALA A 97 -5.70 -18.85 10.77
C ALA A 97 -4.86 -18.75 9.49
N VAL A 98 -3.97 -17.77 9.36
CA VAL A 98 -3.09 -17.62 8.20
C VAL A 98 -2.17 -18.83 8.04
N GLN A 99 -1.54 -19.28 9.13
CA GLN A 99 -0.64 -20.43 9.09
C GLN A 99 -1.40 -21.71 8.72
N ALA A 100 -2.52 -21.99 9.39
CA ALA A 100 -3.33 -23.18 9.11
C ALA A 100 -3.84 -23.19 7.66
N THR A 101 -4.26 -22.05 7.14
CA THR A 101 -4.70 -21.91 5.73
C THR A 101 -3.60 -22.30 4.76
N LEU A 102 -2.40 -21.72 4.91
CA LEU A 102 -1.28 -21.94 4.00
C LEU A 102 -0.67 -23.34 4.11
N GLU A 103 -0.97 -24.06 5.19
CA GLU A 103 -0.54 -25.42 5.47
C GLU A 103 -1.65 -26.46 5.22
N SER A 104 -2.86 -26.02 4.87
CA SER A 104 -3.98 -26.90 4.60
C SER A 104 -3.77 -27.67 3.29
N ASP A 105 -4.08 -28.96 3.33
CA ASP A 105 -4.17 -29.77 2.12
C ASP A 105 -5.25 -29.19 1.19
N GLY A 106 -4.98 -29.19 -0.12
CA GLY A 106 -5.87 -28.63 -1.13
C GLY A 106 -5.82 -27.10 -1.29
N VAL A 107 -5.08 -26.39 -0.44
CA VAL A 107 -4.85 -24.95 -0.57
C VAL A 107 -3.53 -24.67 -1.29
N HIS A 108 -3.59 -23.82 -2.31
CA HIS A 108 -2.46 -23.32 -3.08
C HIS A 108 -2.17 -21.87 -2.69
N GLY A 109 -1.08 -21.66 -1.93
CA GLY A 109 -0.59 -20.33 -1.58
C GLY A 109 0.24 -19.70 -2.70
N PHE A 110 0.06 -18.40 -2.93
CA PHE A 110 0.89 -17.58 -3.80
C PHE A 110 1.29 -16.29 -3.07
N VAL A 111 2.51 -15.83 -3.32
CA VAL A 111 3.03 -14.57 -2.78
C VAL A 111 3.36 -13.61 -3.91
N CYS A 112 3.12 -12.32 -3.67
CA CYS A 112 3.58 -11.23 -4.52
C CYS A 112 4.86 -10.67 -3.90
N VAL A 113 5.98 -10.81 -4.59
CA VAL A 113 7.30 -10.37 -4.14
C VAL A 113 7.67 -9.08 -4.87
N ALA A 114 7.91 -8.01 -4.11
CA ALA A 114 8.44 -6.76 -4.61
C ALA A 114 9.94 -6.90 -4.92
N THR A 115 10.38 -6.35 -6.05
CA THR A 115 11.82 -6.19 -6.30
C THR A 115 12.39 -5.16 -5.33
N PRO A 116 13.55 -5.41 -4.70
CA PRO A 116 14.23 -4.41 -3.90
C PRO A 116 14.42 -3.11 -4.70
N SER A 117 13.98 -1.99 -4.12
CA SER A 117 14.17 -0.66 -4.71
C SER A 117 14.66 0.30 -3.64
N PRO A 118 15.62 1.21 -3.95
CA PRO A 118 16.01 2.27 -3.03
C PRO A 118 14.85 3.21 -2.67
N SER A 119 13.81 3.23 -3.51
CA SER A 119 12.58 4.00 -3.31
C SER A 119 11.45 3.18 -2.68
N SER A 120 11.72 1.94 -2.26
CA SER A 120 10.70 1.13 -1.60
C SER A 120 10.36 1.76 -0.25
N PRO A 121 9.07 1.97 0.08
CA PRO A 121 8.66 2.56 1.35
C PRO A 121 9.13 1.74 2.56
N SER A 122 9.33 0.43 2.36
CA SER A 122 9.87 -0.49 3.36
C SER A 122 10.83 -1.51 2.74
N ASN A 123 11.65 -2.14 3.60
CA ASN A 123 12.49 -3.29 3.24
C ASN A 123 11.68 -4.60 3.14
N HIS A 124 10.33 -4.52 3.16
CA HIS A 124 9.47 -5.70 3.05
C HIS A 124 9.49 -6.22 1.62
N GLN A 125 9.90 -7.47 1.47
CA GLN A 125 10.00 -8.11 0.16
C GLN A 125 8.67 -8.70 -0.30
N VAL A 126 7.83 -9.18 0.62
CA VAL A 126 6.51 -9.72 0.29
C VAL A 126 5.49 -8.59 0.35
N ALA A 127 4.91 -8.26 -0.79
CA ALA A 127 3.92 -7.20 -0.95
C ALA A 127 2.48 -7.66 -0.73
N GLY A 128 2.24 -8.96 -0.82
CA GLY A 128 0.93 -9.56 -0.60
C GLY A 128 0.98 -11.07 -0.73
N PHE A 129 -0.12 -11.72 -0.38
CA PHE A 129 -0.32 -13.14 -0.64
C PHE A 129 -1.78 -13.44 -0.92
N THR A 130 -2.03 -14.56 -1.57
CA THR A 130 -3.35 -15.15 -1.75
C THR A 130 -3.27 -16.65 -1.48
N ALA A 131 -4.29 -17.21 -0.85
CA ALA A 131 -4.50 -18.63 -0.67
C ALA A 131 -5.73 -19.04 -1.49
N LEU A 132 -5.52 -19.97 -2.42
CA LEU A 132 -6.55 -20.43 -3.35
C LEU A 132 -6.90 -21.88 -3.06
N GLN A 133 -8.18 -22.20 -2.97
CA GLN A 133 -8.64 -23.58 -3.01
C GLN A 133 -9.25 -23.86 -4.39
N LEU A 134 -8.89 -24.98 -5.00
CA LEU A 134 -9.38 -25.38 -6.32
C LEU A 134 -10.32 -26.58 -6.18
N HIS A 135 -11.49 -26.47 -6.79
CA HIS A 135 -12.51 -27.50 -6.85
C HIS A 135 -12.53 -28.06 -8.28
N ALA A 136 -12.00 -29.26 -8.44
CA ALA A 136 -11.83 -29.84 -9.78
C ALA A 136 -13.17 -30.31 -10.36
N GLU A 137 -14.09 -30.71 -9.49
CA GLU A 137 -15.42 -31.23 -9.80
C GLU A 137 -16.32 -30.23 -10.54
N ASP A 138 -16.19 -28.95 -10.26
CA ASP A 138 -17.00 -27.87 -10.83
C ASP A 138 -16.16 -26.82 -11.60
N GLN A 139 -14.84 -27.02 -11.70
CA GLN A 139 -13.89 -26.11 -12.34
C GLN A 139 -13.89 -24.71 -11.69
N MET A 140 -14.14 -24.64 -10.38
CA MET A 140 -14.15 -23.39 -9.63
C MET A 140 -12.92 -23.24 -8.73
N GLY A 141 -12.60 -21.99 -8.41
CA GLY A 141 -11.55 -21.63 -7.46
C GLY A 141 -12.05 -20.59 -6.46
N GLU A 142 -11.72 -20.78 -5.19
CA GLU A 142 -12.06 -19.86 -4.11
C GLU A 142 -10.81 -19.15 -3.61
N ILE A 143 -10.88 -17.81 -3.47
CA ILE A 143 -9.89 -17.06 -2.69
C ILE A 143 -10.26 -17.21 -1.22
N TYR A 144 -9.65 -18.18 -0.56
CA TYR A 144 -9.90 -18.44 0.85
C TYR A 144 -9.31 -17.34 1.75
N MET A 145 -8.14 -16.80 1.38
CA MET A 145 -7.53 -15.69 2.10
C MET A 145 -6.68 -14.83 1.17
N ILE A 146 -6.74 -13.51 1.35
CA ILE A 146 -5.89 -12.55 0.63
C ILE A 146 -5.50 -11.41 1.56
N ALA A 147 -4.25 -10.96 1.48
CA ALA A 147 -3.84 -9.71 2.10
C ALA A 147 -2.75 -9.01 1.27
N THR A 148 -2.76 -7.68 1.35
CA THR A 148 -1.76 -6.81 0.76
C THR A 148 -1.12 -6.00 1.87
N ASP A 149 0.20 -5.92 1.86
CA ASP A 149 0.96 -5.08 2.77
C ASP A 149 0.45 -3.64 2.70
N PRO A 150 0.16 -2.96 3.82
CA PRO A 150 -0.24 -1.56 3.81
C PRO A 150 0.70 -0.65 3.01
N ASP A 151 2.02 -0.92 3.01
CA ASP A 151 3.01 -0.12 2.29
C ASP A 151 2.92 -0.26 0.77
N PHE A 152 2.31 -1.34 0.29
CA PHE A 152 2.15 -1.64 -1.14
C PHE A 152 0.68 -1.54 -1.60
N GLN A 153 -0.24 -1.08 -0.76
CA GLN A 153 -1.63 -0.86 -1.17
C GLN A 153 -1.75 0.28 -2.19
N ARG A 154 -2.77 0.21 -3.05
CA ARG A 154 -3.03 1.18 -4.14
C ARG A 154 -1.93 1.25 -5.21
N THR A 155 -1.06 0.25 -5.26
CA THR A 155 0.00 0.11 -6.29
C THR A 155 -0.34 -0.94 -7.37
N GLY A 156 -1.53 -1.56 -7.30
CA GLY A 156 -1.96 -2.63 -8.21
C GLY A 156 -1.57 -4.06 -7.76
N VAL A 157 -1.13 -4.24 -6.51
CA VAL A 157 -0.84 -5.56 -5.93
C VAL A 157 -2.10 -6.35 -5.54
N ARG A 158 -3.24 -5.66 -5.35
CA ARG A 158 -4.55 -6.27 -5.08
C ARG A 158 -5.46 -6.11 -6.29
#